data_AF-A0A1X0FAH1-F1
#
_entry.id   AF-A0A1X0FAH1-F1
#
_cell.length_a   1.000
_cell.length_b   1.000
_cell.length_c   1.000
_cell.angle_alpha   90.00
_cell.angle_beta   90.00
_cell.angle_gamma   90.00
#
_symmetry.space_group_name_H-M   'P 1'
#
loop_
_entity.id
_entity.type
_entity.pdbx_description
1 polymer ?
#
loop_
_entity_poly.entity_id
_entity_poly.type
_entity_poly.pdbx_seq_one_letter_code
_entity_poly.pdbx_strand_id
1 'polypeptide(L)'
;MAQVSSQDRPTVSAFPAATDWLSDFAEATYMSYSQLPDLECCGGDDDCLLHRLRIILEKATGVSGQLYPGGQIFPSGRALAPGAGVRFPSQQFVTVERVCMWVDSGDVCLAMWPGELQPQYRRVYSDPKAVEALIALTHAAGWEVHPNFHLAYRFASPQQRWYPPRYLPGPAYLRQWIDDLHDGRAGGRTRDQLADPSFREWLVQRAYADDADLASLDVWINEQSPKRQFHIRPSVQIQRTWPMAEAIGLDREGVFIAEVRGVINQIFGALGEQRLPTSESLSDAR
;
A
#
# COMPACT_ATOMS: atom_id res chain seq x y z
N MET A 1 -50.67 -44.52 -29.28
CA MET A 1 -50.57 -44.44 -30.76
C MET A 1 -50.58 -42.96 -31.14
N ALA A 2 -49.88 -42.62 -32.23
CA ALA A 2 -49.71 -41.30 -32.85
C ALA A 2 -48.54 -40.43 -32.33
N GLN A 3 -47.37 -40.63 -32.94
CA GLN A 3 -46.40 -39.58 -33.25
C GLN A 3 -47.01 -38.63 -34.29
N VAL A 4 -46.77 -37.32 -34.14
CA VAL A 4 -46.87 -36.35 -35.24
C VAL A 4 -45.65 -35.42 -35.18
N SER A 5 -45.09 -35.22 -36.36
CA SER A 5 -43.90 -34.46 -36.75
C SER A 5 -44.32 -33.15 -37.42
N SER A 6 -43.61 -32.04 -37.18
CA SER A 6 -43.23 -31.00 -38.16
C SER A 6 -42.29 -30.01 -37.46
N GLN A 7 -41.03 -29.84 -37.88
CA GLN A 7 -40.59 -28.88 -38.91
C GLN A 7 -41.17 -27.47 -38.71
N ASP A 8 -40.32 -26.55 -38.22
CA ASP A 8 -39.95 -25.31 -38.92
C ASP A 8 -39.01 -24.45 -38.04
N ARG A 9 -37.76 -24.27 -38.50
CA ARG A 9 -36.89 -23.17 -38.05
C ARG A 9 -36.27 -22.53 -39.29
N PRO A 10 -36.54 -21.24 -39.56
CA PRO A 10 -35.88 -20.54 -40.65
C PRO A 10 -34.46 -20.13 -40.24
N THR A 11 -33.52 -20.39 -41.15
CA THR A 11 -32.19 -19.80 -41.21
C THR A 11 -32.30 -18.32 -41.62
N VAL A 12 -31.69 -17.42 -40.85
CA VAL A 12 -31.43 -16.04 -41.28
C VAL A 12 -29.93 -15.84 -41.43
N SER A 13 -29.61 -15.39 -42.64
CA SER A 13 -28.30 -15.08 -43.21
C SER A 13 -27.60 -13.93 -42.50
N ALA A 14 -26.27 -13.96 -42.64
CA ALA A 14 -25.25 -13.00 -42.21
C ALA A 14 -25.61 -11.51 -42.35
N PHE A 15 -25.26 -10.75 -41.30
CA PHE A 15 -24.93 -9.32 -41.38
C PHE A 15 -23.40 -9.15 -41.21
N PRO A 16 -22.76 -8.18 -41.88
CA PRO A 16 -21.30 -8.06 -41.92
C PRO A 16 -20.71 -7.55 -40.60
N ALA A 17 -19.45 -7.92 -40.39
CA ALA A 17 -18.59 -7.65 -39.25
C ALA A 17 -18.59 -6.18 -38.80
N ALA A 18 -19.08 -5.92 -37.59
CA ALA A 18 -18.96 -4.65 -36.87
C ALA A 18 -17.60 -4.51 -36.16
N THR A 19 -16.51 -4.99 -36.78
CA THR A 19 -15.19 -5.07 -36.15
C THR A 19 -14.20 -4.02 -36.65
N ASP A 20 -14.46 -3.32 -37.76
CA ASP A 20 -13.48 -2.41 -38.38
C ASP A 20 -13.56 -0.95 -37.90
N TRP A 21 -14.62 -0.52 -37.22
CA TRP A 21 -14.76 0.88 -36.78
C TRP A 21 -14.32 1.14 -35.33
N LEU A 22 -14.17 0.08 -34.51
CA LEU A 22 -13.71 0.17 -33.12
C LEU A 22 -12.19 0.02 -32.99
N SER A 23 -11.53 -0.57 -33.98
CA SER A 23 -10.07 -0.71 -34.06
C SER A 23 -9.38 0.61 -34.40
N ASP A 24 -9.95 1.40 -35.33
CA ASP A 24 -9.35 2.67 -35.77
C ASP A 24 -9.41 3.77 -34.70
N PHE A 25 -10.36 3.70 -33.75
CA PHE A 25 -10.41 4.60 -32.60
C PHE A 25 -9.49 4.18 -31.44
N ALA A 26 -9.10 2.90 -31.38
CA ALA A 26 -8.17 2.40 -30.37
C ALA A 26 -6.69 2.64 -30.75
N GLU A 27 -6.38 2.77 -32.04
CA GLU A 27 -5.00 3.03 -32.51
C GLU A 27 -4.60 4.52 -32.50
N ALA A 28 -5.55 5.46 -32.43
CA ALA A 28 -5.27 6.89 -32.58
C ALA A 28 -4.99 7.65 -31.25
N THR A 29 -4.97 6.99 -30.09
CA THR A 29 -4.62 7.65 -28.81
C THR A 29 -3.85 6.75 -27.85
N TYR A 30 -3.15 5.74 -28.38
CA TYR A 30 -2.10 5.04 -27.63
C TYR A 30 -0.76 5.78 -27.85
N MET A 31 -0.69 7.04 -27.41
CA MET A 31 0.62 7.56 -27.02
C MET A 31 1.09 6.62 -25.93
N SER A 32 2.10 5.80 -26.23
CA SER A 32 2.66 4.87 -25.26
C SER A 32 3.07 5.71 -24.05
N TYR A 33 2.33 5.65 -22.94
CA TYR A 33 2.58 6.47 -21.75
C TYR A 33 4.03 6.37 -21.24
N SER A 34 4.75 5.31 -21.64
CA SER A 34 6.19 5.13 -21.43
C SER A 34 7.09 6.14 -22.16
N GLN A 35 6.59 6.89 -23.12
CA GLN A 35 7.32 7.89 -23.92
C GLN A 35 7.14 9.32 -23.40
N LEU A 36 6.24 9.55 -22.44
CA LEU A 36 6.06 10.89 -21.86
C LEU A 36 7.23 11.22 -20.92
N PRO A 37 7.87 12.39 -21.11
CA PRO A 37 9.16 12.68 -20.48
C PRO A 37 9.03 12.94 -18.99
N ASP A 38 7.92 13.51 -18.51
CA ASP A 38 7.74 13.99 -17.14
C ASP A 38 6.26 14.07 -16.70
N LEU A 39 6.05 14.37 -15.40
CA LEU A 39 4.73 14.59 -14.78
C LEU A 39 3.93 15.76 -15.39
N GLU A 40 4.59 16.81 -15.89
CA GLU A 40 3.91 17.99 -16.47
C GLU A 40 3.10 17.60 -17.71
N CYS A 41 3.68 16.70 -18.52
CA CYS A 41 3.08 16.21 -19.76
C CYS A 41 1.79 15.40 -19.56
N CYS A 42 1.47 14.96 -18.35
CA CYS A 42 0.22 14.26 -18.09
C CYS A 42 -1.00 15.17 -18.09
N GLY A 43 -0.85 16.50 -17.92
CA GLY A 43 -1.95 17.45 -18.14
C GLY A 43 -3.24 17.20 -17.35
N GLY A 44 -3.17 16.48 -16.22
CA GLY A 44 -4.34 16.09 -15.42
C GLY A 44 -5.00 14.76 -15.81
N ASP A 45 -4.41 13.99 -16.72
CA ASP A 45 -4.81 12.61 -17.01
C ASP A 45 -4.29 11.68 -15.89
N ASP A 46 -5.24 11.11 -15.13
CA ASP A 46 -4.95 10.22 -14.00
C ASP A 46 -4.23 8.94 -14.43
N ASP A 47 -4.57 8.36 -15.58
CA ASP A 47 -3.94 7.12 -16.07
C ASP A 47 -2.50 7.38 -16.51
N CYS A 48 -2.27 8.51 -17.19
CA CYS A 48 -0.92 8.98 -17.51
C CYS A 48 -0.09 9.16 -16.24
N LEU A 49 -0.65 9.87 -15.26
CA LEU A 49 0.01 10.18 -13.99
C LEU A 49 0.40 8.89 -13.24
N LEU A 50 -0.53 7.95 -13.10
CA LEU A 50 -0.28 6.65 -12.47
C LEU A 50 0.82 5.86 -13.19
N HIS A 51 0.82 5.87 -14.52
CA HIS A 51 1.88 5.25 -15.31
C HIS A 51 3.23 5.93 -15.09
N ARG A 52 3.28 7.26 -15.01
CA ARG A 52 4.53 7.99 -14.74
C ARG A 52 5.07 7.70 -13.35
N LEU A 53 4.22 7.69 -12.32
CA LEU A 53 4.60 7.32 -10.95
C LEU A 53 5.17 5.90 -10.88
N ARG A 54 4.57 4.95 -11.61
CA ARG A 54 5.10 3.59 -11.73
C ARG A 54 6.51 3.58 -12.34
N ILE A 55 6.73 4.30 -13.44
CA ILE A 55 8.04 4.36 -14.12
C ILE A 55 9.10 4.98 -13.18
N ILE A 56 8.75 6.04 -12.45
CA ILE A 56 9.64 6.66 -11.46
C ILE A 56 10.04 5.63 -10.40
N LEU A 57 9.07 4.91 -9.81
CA LEU A 57 9.34 3.85 -8.83
C LEU A 57 10.21 2.73 -9.41
N GLU A 58 9.90 2.25 -10.62
CA GLU A 58 10.66 1.18 -11.27
C GLU A 58 12.12 1.58 -11.47
N LYS A 59 12.38 2.80 -11.95
CA LYS A 59 13.75 3.31 -12.12
C LYS A 59 14.44 3.59 -10.78
N ALA A 60 13.71 4.11 -9.80
CA ALA A 60 14.24 4.41 -8.47
C ALA A 60 14.61 3.14 -7.69
N THR A 61 13.91 2.03 -7.92
CA THR A 61 14.11 0.78 -7.18
C THR A 61 14.87 -0.28 -7.97
N GLY A 62 14.82 -0.25 -9.30
CA GLY A 62 15.30 -1.33 -10.16
C GLY A 62 14.38 -2.56 -10.19
N VAL A 63 13.15 -2.43 -9.68
CA VAL A 63 12.18 -3.53 -9.54
C VAL A 63 10.90 -3.19 -10.29
N SER A 64 10.26 -4.19 -10.92
CA SER A 64 9.00 -4.00 -11.64
C SER A 64 7.88 -3.57 -10.70
N GLY A 65 7.12 -2.55 -11.12
CA GLY A 65 6.01 -1.97 -10.40
C GLY A 65 4.66 -2.46 -10.90
N GLN A 66 3.63 -2.23 -10.10
CA GLN A 66 2.24 -2.55 -10.38
C GLN A 66 1.37 -1.32 -10.09
N LEU A 67 0.24 -1.21 -10.79
CA LEU A 67 -0.78 -0.22 -10.49
C LEU A 67 -1.82 -0.82 -9.53
N TYR A 68 -2.33 0.03 -8.65
CA TYR A 68 -3.39 -0.28 -7.70
C TYR A 68 -4.56 0.65 -7.97
N PRO A 69 -5.80 0.13 -8.12
CA PRO A 69 -6.96 0.94 -8.47
C PRO A 69 -7.54 1.75 -7.30
N GLY A 70 -6.91 1.74 -6.13
CA GLY A 70 -7.46 2.34 -4.91
C GLY A 70 -8.58 1.49 -4.28
N GLY A 71 -9.43 2.12 -3.47
CA GLY A 71 -10.61 1.48 -2.86
C GLY A 71 -11.07 2.16 -1.57
N GLN A 72 -11.79 1.43 -0.72
CA GLN A 72 -12.23 1.92 0.59
C GLN A 72 -11.78 0.97 1.70
N ILE A 73 -11.31 1.53 2.81
CA ILE A 73 -10.88 0.78 4.00
C ILE A 73 -12.07 0.57 4.94
N PHE A 74 -12.36 -0.69 5.23
CA PHE A 74 -13.28 -1.08 6.28
C PHE A 74 -12.62 -0.96 7.68
N PRO A 75 -13.35 -0.60 8.75
CA PRO A 75 -14.71 -0.05 8.78
C PRO A 75 -14.76 1.47 8.56
N SER A 76 -13.61 2.15 8.58
CA SER A 76 -13.51 3.61 8.54
C SER A 76 -14.15 4.29 7.33
N GLY A 77 -14.39 3.57 6.24
CA GLY A 77 -14.83 4.12 4.96
C GLY A 77 -13.75 4.96 4.24
N ARG A 78 -12.54 5.06 4.81
CA ARG A 78 -11.47 5.90 4.27
C ARG A 78 -11.09 5.46 2.87
N ALA A 79 -11.09 6.40 1.93
CA ALA A 79 -10.64 6.15 0.57
C ALA A 79 -9.14 5.85 0.53
N LEU A 80 -8.77 4.86 -0.28
CA LEU A 80 -7.42 4.60 -0.74
C LEU A 80 -7.32 5.15 -2.15
N ALA A 81 -6.43 6.12 -2.35
CA ALA A 81 -6.14 6.64 -3.68
C ALA A 81 -5.57 5.54 -4.57
N PRO A 82 -5.85 5.57 -5.89
CA PRO A 82 -5.11 4.76 -6.83
C PRO A 82 -3.63 5.16 -6.81
N GLY A 83 -2.75 4.22 -7.13
CA GLY A 83 -1.32 4.46 -7.04
C GLY A 83 -0.49 3.41 -7.76
N ALA A 84 0.82 3.60 -7.73
CA ALA A 84 1.80 2.64 -8.17
C ALA A 84 2.53 2.05 -6.96
N GLY A 85 3.03 0.83 -7.05
CA GLY A 85 3.95 0.32 -6.05
C GLY A 85 4.82 -0.81 -6.54
N VAL A 86 5.88 -1.01 -5.78
CA VAL A 86 6.91 -2.03 -6.01
C VAL A 86 6.94 -2.93 -4.79
N ARG A 87 7.01 -4.25 -5.03
CA ARG A 87 7.27 -5.22 -3.97
C ARG A 87 8.75 -5.60 -4.00
N PHE A 88 9.45 -5.39 -2.89
CA PHE A 88 10.84 -5.75 -2.78
C PHE A 88 11.03 -7.27 -2.65
N PRO A 89 12.15 -7.84 -3.12
CA PRO A 89 12.50 -9.24 -2.88
C PRO A 89 12.67 -9.49 -1.38
N SER A 90 11.95 -10.47 -0.84
CA SER A 90 11.95 -10.80 0.61
C SER A 90 13.30 -11.24 1.16
N GLN A 91 14.22 -11.68 0.29
CA GLN A 91 15.59 -12.06 0.68
C GLN A 91 16.48 -10.84 0.92
N GLN A 92 16.10 -9.67 0.40
CA GLN A 92 16.93 -8.48 0.40
C GLN A 92 16.54 -7.49 1.50
N PHE A 93 15.25 -7.40 1.82
CA PHE A 93 14.73 -6.47 2.82
C PHE A 93 13.78 -7.20 3.77
N VAL A 94 14.02 -7.08 5.07
CA VAL A 94 13.25 -7.83 6.08
C VAL A 94 12.11 -7.00 6.64
N THR A 95 12.34 -5.71 6.89
CA THR A 95 11.46 -4.79 7.64
C THR A 95 10.35 -4.19 6.81
N VAL A 96 10.48 -4.15 5.48
CA VAL A 96 9.48 -3.59 4.56
C VAL A 96 9.34 -4.48 3.33
N GLU A 97 8.10 -4.76 2.92
CA GLU A 97 7.80 -5.54 1.71
C GLU A 97 7.58 -4.71 0.46
N ARG A 98 7.15 -3.45 0.60
CA ARG A 98 6.71 -2.63 -0.52
C ARG A 98 6.91 -1.15 -0.30
N VAL A 99 7.03 -0.42 -1.39
CA VAL A 99 6.94 1.04 -1.48
C VAL A 99 5.85 1.40 -2.47
N CYS A 100 5.04 2.40 -2.16
CA CYS A 100 3.99 2.89 -3.06
C CYS A 100 4.11 4.40 -3.27
N MET A 101 3.65 4.87 -4.44
CA MET A 101 3.46 6.26 -4.79
C MET A 101 2.03 6.51 -5.25
N TRP A 102 1.46 7.65 -4.88
CA TRP A 102 0.14 8.09 -5.32
C TRP A 102 0.07 9.62 -5.27
N VAL A 103 -1.04 10.18 -5.74
CA VAL A 103 -1.36 11.59 -5.55
C VAL A 103 -2.51 11.72 -4.56
N ASP A 104 -2.36 12.60 -3.59
CA ASP A 104 -3.40 12.94 -2.63
C ASP A 104 -3.38 14.44 -2.39
N SER A 105 -4.56 15.07 -2.49
CA SER A 105 -4.76 16.48 -2.13
C SER A 105 -3.78 17.48 -2.77
N GLY A 106 -3.29 17.19 -3.97
CA GLY A 106 -2.33 18.03 -4.70
C GLY A 106 -0.86 17.76 -4.39
N ASP A 107 -0.56 16.70 -3.64
CA ASP A 107 0.79 16.25 -3.33
C ASP A 107 1.08 14.88 -3.96
N VAL A 108 2.32 14.67 -4.40
CA VAL A 108 2.84 13.33 -4.68
C VAL A 108 3.31 12.72 -3.37
N CYS A 109 2.73 11.59 -2.99
CA CYS A 109 3.09 10.84 -1.79
C CYS A 109 3.96 9.63 -2.17
N LEU A 110 4.96 9.33 -1.35
CA LEU A 110 5.68 8.06 -1.32
C LEU A 110 5.59 7.49 0.09
N ALA A 111 5.20 6.23 0.23
CA ALA A 111 5.20 5.58 1.54
C ALA A 111 5.64 4.12 1.55
N MET A 112 6.10 3.72 2.73
CA MET A 112 6.50 2.36 3.10
C MET A 112 5.81 1.97 4.40
N TRP A 113 5.56 0.67 4.57
CA TRP A 113 4.84 0.13 5.73
C TRP A 113 5.67 -0.87 6.54
N PRO A 114 6.67 -0.42 7.32
CA PRO A 114 7.37 -1.32 8.21
C PRO A 114 6.45 -1.91 9.28
N GLY A 115 6.81 -3.10 9.77
CA GLY A 115 6.11 -3.75 10.87
C GLY A 115 4.78 -4.42 10.52
N GLU A 116 4.46 -4.64 9.25
CA GLU A 116 3.21 -5.32 8.84
C GLU A 116 3.25 -6.83 9.11
N LEU A 117 4.39 -7.48 8.88
CA LEU A 117 4.58 -8.92 9.08
C LEU A 117 5.37 -9.23 10.35
N GLN A 118 5.25 -10.47 10.83
CA GLN A 118 5.93 -10.92 12.06
C GLN A 118 7.45 -10.74 12.07
N PRO A 119 8.20 -11.11 11.01
CA PRO A 119 9.62 -10.80 10.95
C PRO A 119 9.89 -9.29 10.96
N GLN A 120 9.04 -8.51 10.29
CA GLN A 120 9.18 -7.05 10.21
C GLN A 120 9.01 -6.40 11.58
N TYR A 121 7.87 -6.59 12.25
CA TYR A 121 7.61 -5.87 13.49
C TYR A 121 8.57 -6.27 14.60
N ARG A 122 9.03 -7.54 14.61
CA ARG A 122 10.04 -7.99 15.56
C ARG A 122 11.33 -7.21 15.33
N ARG A 123 11.78 -7.11 14.08
CA ARG A 123 13.02 -6.41 13.74
C ARG A 123 12.96 -4.92 14.02
N VAL A 124 11.81 -4.29 13.76
CA VAL A 124 11.59 -2.84 14.00
C VAL A 124 11.54 -2.55 15.50
N TYR A 125 10.62 -3.17 16.23
CA TYR A 125 10.34 -2.77 17.62
C TYR A 125 11.26 -3.42 18.66
N SER A 126 12.08 -4.41 18.29
CA SER A 126 13.15 -4.89 19.17
C SER A 126 14.37 -3.95 19.23
N ASP A 127 14.42 -2.93 18.36
CA ASP A 127 15.53 -1.99 18.27
C ASP A 127 15.02 -0.55 18.50
N PRO A 128 15.08 -0.05 19.75
CA PRO A 128 14.66 1.32 20.05
C PRO A 128 15.40 2.39 19.22
N LYS A 129 16.64 2.12 18.77
CA LYS A 129 17.38 3.08 17.95
C LYS A 129 16.78 3.19 16.55
N ALA A 130 16.33 2.07 15.97
CA ALA A 130 15.64 2.09 14.68
C ALA A 130 14.31 2.87 14.77
N VAL A 131 13.58 2.68 15.88
CA VAL A 131 12.36 3.45 16.17
C VAL A 131 12.64 4.96 16.24
N GLU A 132 13.62 5.38 17.03
CA GLU A 132 13.97 6.80 17.12
C GLU A 132 14.53 7.38 15.80
N ALA A 133 15.24 6.58 15.01
CA ALA A 133 15.70 6.99 13.69
C ALA A 133 14.54 7.24 12.72
N LEU A 134 13.49 6.41 12.74
CA LEU A 134 12.26 6.66 11.98
C LEU A 134 11.55 7.94 12.43
N ILE A 135 11.48 8.17 13.74
CA ILE A 135 10.89 9.40 14.30
C ILE A 135 11.69 10.61 13.84
N ALA A 136 13.02 10.54 13.85
CA ALA A 136 13.87 11.65 13.45
C ALA A 136 13.64 12.11 11.99
N LEU A 137 13.15 11.24 11.10
CA LEU A 137 12.78 11.62 9.74
C LEU A 137 11.67 12.70 9.72
N THR A 138 10.74 12.69 10.70
CA THR A 138 9.64 13.66 10.75
C THR A 138 10.07 15.08 11.13
N HIS A 139 11.33 15.27 11.49
CA HIS A 139 11.88 16.62 11.72
C HIS A 139 12.16 17.36 10.41
N ALA A 140 12.23 16.65 9.28
CA ALA A 140 12.38 17.24 7.96
C ALA A 140 11.01 17.56 7.34
N ALA A 141 10.94 18.62 6.54
CA ALA A 141 9.71 19.05 5.89
C ALA A 141 9.16 17.95 4.96
N GLY A 142 7.83 17.80 4.97
CA GLY A 142 7.09 16.83 4.15
C GLY A 142 7.40 15.37 4.50
N TRP A 143 7.88 15.08 5.72
CA TRP A 143 7.95 13.73 6.28
C TRP A 143 6.90 13.55 7.35
N GLU A 144 6.22 12.41 7.30
CA GLU A 144 5.20 12.05 8.27
C GLU A 144 5.31 10.58 8.67
N VAL A 145 4.93 10.31 9.92
CA VAL A 145 4.77 8.96 10.46
C VAL A 145 3.33 8.83 10.91
N HIS A 146 2.65 7.82 10.40
CA HIS A 146 1.26 7.55 10.73
C HIS A 146 1.12 6.16 11.35
N PRO A 147 0.34 6.00 12.44
CA PRO A 147 -0.05 4.69 12.92
C PRO A 147 -0.73 3.89 11.81
N ASN A 148 -0.42 2.61 11.71
CA ASN A 148 -1.10 1.70 10.78
C ASN A 148 -1.48 0.39 11.46
N PHE A 149 -1.92 0.49 12.72
CA PHE A 149 -2.46 -0.62 13.47
C PHE A 149 -3.63 -1.25 12.71
N HIS A 150 -3.64 -2.59 12.63
CA HIS A 150 -4.79 -3.31 12.11
C HIS A 150 -4.82 -4.76 12.58
N LEU A 151 -6.01 -5.34 12.50
CA LEU A 151 -6.20 -6.79 12.58
C LEU A 151 -6.40 -7.36 11.18
N ALA A 152 -5.75 -8.48 10.92
CA ALA A 152 -5.85 -9.17 9.64
C ALA A 152 -5.81 -10.69 9.81
N TYR A 153 -6.31 -11.41 8.82
CA TYR A 153 -6.06 -12.84 8.67
C TYR A 153 -5.13 -13.10 7.48
N ARG A 154 -4.70 -14.34 7.31
CA ARG A 154 -3.81 -14.74 6.21
C ARG A 154 -4.43 -14.38 4.85
N PHE A 155 -3.66 -13.67 4.02
CA PHE A 155 -4.05 -13.18 2.69
C PHE A 155 -5.19 -12.14 2.66
N ALA A 156 -5.56 -11.53 3.79
CA ALA A 156 -6.50 -10.43 3.79
C ALA A 156 -5.97 -9.25 2.94
N SER A 157 -6.76 -8.85 1.93
CA SER A 157 -6.53 -7.60 1.21
C SER A 157 -6.73 -6.40 2.16
N PRO A 158 -6.25 -5.19 1.84
CA PRO A 158 -6.46 -4.02 2.69
C PRO A 158 -7.93 -3.81 3.09
N GLN A 159 -8.87 -4.02 2.18
CA GLN A 159 -10.31 -3.83 2.42
C GLN A 159 -10.92 -4.87 3.37
N GLN A 160 -10.24 -6.00 3.59
CA GLN A 160 -10.70 -7.12 4.42
C GLN A 160 -10.17 -7.05 5.86
N ARG A 161 -9.35 -6.06 6.17
CA ARG A 161 -8.71 -5.91 7.49
C ARG A 161 -9.54 -4.94 8.32
N TRP A 162 -9.41 -5.06 9.64
CA TRP A 162 -9.99 -4.08 10.55
C TRP A 162 -8.96 -3.00 10.87
N TYR A 163 -9.22 -1.79 10.42
CA TYR A 163 -8.43 -0.58 10.68
C TYR A 163 -9.22 0.37 11.59
N PRO A 164 -8.94 0.43 12.89
CA PRO A 164 -9.50 1.50 13.71
C PRO A 164 -8.95 2.87 13.27
N PRO A 165 -9.63 3.97 13.58
CA PRO A 165 -9.10 5.32 13.38
C PRO A 165 -7.76 5.53 14.10
N ARG A 166 -6.98 6.49 13.60
CA ARG A 166 -5.63 6.79 14.10
C ARG A 166 -5.72 7.84 15.21
N TYR A 167 -5.81 7.41 16.47
CA TYR A 167 -5.89 8.33 17.61
C TYR A 167 -4.52 8.79 18.12
N LEU A 168 -3.46 8.03 17.84
CA LEU A 168 -2.12 8.33 18.32
C LEU A 168 -1.32 9.15 17.31
N PRO A 169 -0.51 10.13 17.77
CA PRO A 169 0.58 10.66 16.97
C PRO A 169 1.57 9.55 16.60
N GLY A 170 2.10 9.57 15.37
CA GLY A 170 3.04 8.57 14.88
C GLY A 170 4.23 8.26 15.81
N PRO A 171 4.94 9.28 16.33
CA PRO A 171 6.05 9.05 17.27
C PRO A 171 5.63 8.37 18.58
N ALA A 172 4.45 8.70 19.13
CA ALA A 172 3.93 8.05 20.33
C ALA A 172 3.59 6.58 20.05
N TYR A 173 2.91 6.32 18.93
CA TYR A 173 2.59 4.98 18.46
C TYR A 173 3.83 4.09 18.31
N LEU A 174 4.88 4.61 17.67
CA LEU A 174 6.12 3.86 17.45
C LEU A 174 6.81 3.47 18.76
N ARG A 175 6.94 4.41 19.70
CA ARG A 175 7.54 4.14 21.03
C ARG A 175 6.72 3.14 21.83
N GLN A 176 5.40 3.28 21.79
CA GLN A 176 4.49 2.38 22.50
C GLN A 176 4.65 0.91 22.08
N TRP A 177 4.93 0.67 20.79
CA TRP A 177 5.11 -0.68 20.27
C TRP A 177 6.40 -1.38 20.72
N ILE A 178 7.39 -0.66 21.24
CA ILE A 178 8.55 -1.27 21.90
C ILE A 178 8.09 -2.07 23.12
N ASP A 179 7.30 -1.42 23.99
CA ASP A 179 6.76 -2.04 25.21
C ASP A 179 5.72 -3.11 24.86
N ASP A 180 4.80 -2.83 23.94
CA ASP A 180 3.78 -3.81 23.54
C ASP A 180 4.37 -5.05 22.86
N LEU A 181 5.49 -4.92 22.13
CA LEU A 181 6.21 -6.08 21.62
C LEU A 181 6.83 -6.89 22.77
N HIS A 182 7.46 -6.22 23.74
CA HIS A 182 8.04 -6.86 24.93
C HIS A 182 6.98 -7.65 25.71
N ASP A 183 5.79 -7.08 25.86
CA ASP A 183 4.64 -7.67 26.56
C ASP A 183 3.92 -8.77 25.73
N GLY A 184 4.41 -9.12 24.54
CA GLY A 184 3.83 -10.16 23.70
C GLY A 184 2.47 -9.79 23.09
N ARG A 185 2.18 -8.48 22.96
CA ARG A 185 0.89 -7.99 22.46
C ARG A 185 0.72 -8.16 20.94
N ALA A 186 1.80 -8.32 20.18
CA ALA A 186 1.71 -8.59 18.75
C ALA A 186 1.40 -10.08 18.43
N GLY A 187 1.00 -10.35 17.18
CA GLY A 187 0.90 -11.70 16.64
C GLY A 187 -0.51 -12.31 16.64
N GLY A 188 -0.57 -13.64 16.58
CA GLY A 188 -1.81 -14.39 16.38
C GLY A 188 -2.77 -14.32 17.57
N ARG A 189 -4.07 -14.18 17.29
CA ARG A 189 -5.18 -14.20 18.24
C ARG A 189 -6.33 -15.07 17.72
N THR A 190 -6.98 -15.79 18.62
CA THR A 190 -8.27 -16.45 18.34
C THR A 190 -9.42 -15.45 18.48
N ARG A 191 -10.61 -15.83 18.01
CA ARG A 191 -11.83 -15.04 18.24
C ARG A 191 -12.07 -14.80 19.73
N ASP A 192 -11.95 -15.82 20.56
CA ASP A 192 -12.16 -15.70 22.01
C ASP A 192 -11.16 -14.73 22.66
N GLN A 193 -9.91 -14.72 22.20
CA GLN A 193 -8.89 -13.76 22.68
C GLN A 193 -9.19 -12.32 22.25
N LEU A 194 -9.84 -12.10 21.12
CA LEU A 194 -10.30 -10.76 20.71
C LEU A 194 -11.59 -10.34 21.45
N ALA A 195 -12.40 -11.31 21.87
CA ALA A 195 -13.59 -11.08 22.68
C ALA A 195 -13.28 -10.82 24.16
N ASP A 196 -12.08 -11.19 24.62
CA ASP A 196 -11.63 -11.01 25.99
C ASP A 196 -11.69 -9.52 26.42
N PRO A 197 -12.34 -9.19 27.55
CA PRO A 197 -12.42 -7.82 28.05
C PRO A 197 -11.05 -7.16 28.26
N SER A 198 -10.03 -7.91 28.71
CA SER A 198 -8.68 -7.38 28.93
C SER A 198 -7.98 -7.00 27.63
N PHE A 199 -8.29 -7.69 26.52
CA PHE A 199 -7.78 -7.31 25.21
C PHE A 199 -8.40 -5.99 24.73
N ARG A 200 -9.72 -5.84 24.92
CA ARG A 200 -10.45 -4.63 24.54
C ARG A 200 -10.04 -3.43 25.38
N GLU A 201 -9.93 -3.62 26.68
CA GLU A 201 -9.42 -2.61 27.59
C GLU A 201 -8.00 -2.18 27.20
N TRP A 202 -7.13 -3.12 26.83
CA TRP A 202 -5.79 -2.79 26.32
C TRP A 202 -5.85 -1.93 25.05
N LEU A 203 -6.72 -2.24 24.07
CA LEU A 203 -6.86 -1.43 22.86
C LEU A 203 -7.23 0.02 23.18
N VAL A 204 -8.17 0.22 24.12
CA VAL A 204 -8.66 1.55 24.52
C VAL A 204 -7.64 2.29 25.36
N GLN A 205 -7.06 1.65 26.38
CA GLN A 205 -6.03 2.25 27.24
C GLN A 205 -4.79 2.67 26.45
N ARG A 206 -4.42 1.90 25.42
CA ARG A 206 -3.30 2.19 24.52
C ARG A 206 -3.69 3.12 23.36
N ALA A 207 -4.95 3.57 23.28
CA ALA A 207 -5.49 4.40 22.21
C ALA A 207 -5.27 3.81 20.78
N TYR A 208 -5.26 2.48 20.66
CA TYR A 208 -5.32 1.81 19.35
C TYR A 208 -6.73 1.81 18.77
N ALA A 209 -7.74 1.95 19.63
CA ALA A 209 -9.15 2.11 19.31
C ALA A 209 -9.81 2.90 20.44
N ASP A 210 -10.98 3.49 20.20
CA ASP A 210 -11.86 3.98 21.28
C ASP A 210 -12.99 2.98 21.55
N ASP A 211 -13.85 3.29 22.52
CA ASP A 211 -14.99 2.42 22.86
C ASP A 211 -16.00 2.30 21.71
N ALA A 212 -16.16 3.34 20.88
CA ALA A 212 -17.09 3.33 19.76
C ALA A 212 -16.60 2.40 18.63
N ASP A 213 -15.30 2.30 18.43
CA ASP A 213 -14.69 1.42 17.44
C ASP A 213 -14.88 -0.06 17.75
N LEU A 214 -14.98 -0.44 19.03
CA LEU A 214 -15.11 -1.84 19.44
C LEU A 214 -16.37 -2.51 18.86
N ALA A 215 -17.44 -1.74 18.64
CA ALA A 215 -18.64 -2.24 17.97
C ALA A 215 -18.34 -2.66 16.52
N SER A 216 -17.49 -1.91 15.81
CA SER A 216 -17.07 -2.26 14.44
C SER A 216 -16.15 -3.48 14.42
N LEU A 217 -15.37 -3.70 15.48
CA LEU A 217 -14.56 -4.91 15.64
C LEU A 217 -15.47 -6.15 15.75
N ASP A 218 -16.55 -6.05 16.51
CA ASP A 218 -17.52 -7.15 16.64
C ASP A 218 -18.18 -7.50 15.31
N VAL A 219 -18.61 -6.48 14.55
CA VAL A 219 -19.14 -6.67 13.19
C VAL A 219 -18.11 -7.39 12.32
N TRP A 220 -16.88 -6.86 12.27
CA TRP A 220 -15.81 -7.43 11.45
C TRP A 220 -15.52 -8.89 11.79
N ILE A 221 -15.39 -9.21 13.10
CA ILE A 221 -15.11 -10.55 13.59
C ILE A 221 -16.23 -11.50 13.18
N ASN A 222 -17.49 -11.10 13.32
CA ASN A 222 -18.67 -11.95 13.08
C ASN A 222 -18.87 -12.29 11.60
N GLU A 223 -18.41 -11.43 10.69
CA GLU A 223 -18.39 -11.70 9.25
C GLU A 223 -17.33 -12.75 8.85
N GLN A 224 -16.36 -13.03 9.73
CA GLN A 224 -15.32 -14.01 9.44
C GLN A 224 -15.70 -15.43 9.82
N SER A 225 -15.06 -16.40 9.17
CA SER A 225 -15.17 -17.83 9.52
C SER A 225 -14.83 -18.09 11.00
N PRO A 226 -15.59 -18.93 11.73
CA PRO A 226 -15.33 -19.18 13.16
C PRO A 226 -13.95 -19.76 13.51
N LYS A 227 -13.30 -20.43 12.55
CA LYS A 227 -11.97 -21.04 12.73
C LYS A 227 -10.83 -20.11 12.29
N ARG A 228 -11.12 -18.84 11.97
CA ARG A 228 -10.13 -17.88 11.49
C ARG A 228 -9.15 -17.52 12.63
N GLN A 229 -7.86 -17.55 12.33
CA GLN A 229 -6.85 -16.90 13.15
C GLN A 229 -6.68 -15.45 12.70
N PHE A 230 -6.67 -14.55 13.66
CA PHE A 230 -6.44 -13.13 13.46
C PHE A 230 -5.02 -12.78 13.88
N HIS A 231 -4.47 -11.71 13.32
CA HIS A 231 -3.13 -11.25 13.64
C HIS A 231 -3.17 -9.77 13.94
N ILE A 232 -2.63 -9.39 15.10
CA ILE A 232 -2.34 -8.01 15.46
C ILE A 232 -1.11 -7.58 14.66
N ARG A 233 -1.29 -6.55 13.83
CA ARG A 233 -0.25 -6.03 12.94
C ARG A 233 0.11 -4.60 13.34
N PRO A 234 1.24 -4.43 14.03
CA PRO A 234 1.71 -3.13 14.50
C PRO A 234 2.41 -2.35 13.37
N SER A 235 1.79 -2.31 12.19
CA SER A 235 2.39 -1.60 11.05
C SER A 235 2.44 -0.10 11.34
N VAL A 236 3.42 0.58 10.76
CA VAL A 236 3.50 2.04 10.72
C VAL A 236 3.62 2.45 9.25
N GLN A 237 3.06 3.59 8.87
CA GLN A 237 3.25 4.19 7.56
C GLN A 237 4.27 5.32 7.69
N ILE A 238 5.39 5.21 6.97
CA ILE A 238 6.38 6.27 6.85
C ILE A 238 6.17 6.91 5.49
N GLN A 239 5.90 8.21 5.46
CA GLN A 239 5.51 8.92 4.25
C GLN A 239 6.38 10.14 3.99
N ARG A 240 6.73 10.35 2.72
CA ARG A 240 7.28 11.59 2.19
C ARG A 240 6.28 12.19 1.20
N THR A 241 6.05 13.50 1.27
CA THR A 241 5.16 14.24 0.37
C THR A 241 5.87 15.39 -0.34
N TRP A 242 5.70 15.49 -1.66
CA TRP A 242 6.13 16.65 -2.43
C TRP A 242 4.90 17.37 -2.96
N PRO A 243 4.78 18.70 -2.78
CA PRO A 243 3.81 19.49 -3.54
C PRO A 243 3.90 19.16 -5.02
N MET A 244 2.76 19.01 -5.71
CA MET A 244 2.76 18.61 -7.13
C MET A 244 3.67 19.49 -7.99
N ALA A 245 3.70 20.80 -7.74
CA ALA A 245 4.57 21.73 -8.46
C ALA A 245 6.07 21.43 -8.26
N GLU A 246 6.48 21.02 -7.05
CA GLU A 246 7.86 20.62 -6.77
C GLU A 246 8.19 19.29 -7.47
N ALA A 247 7.29 18.29 -7.37
CA ALA A 247 7.47 17.00 -8.03
C ALA A 247 7.59 17.14 -9.55
N ILE A 248 6.78 17.99 -10.17
CA ILE A 248 6.86 18.33 -11.60
C ILE A 248 8.23 18.94 -11.93
N GLY A 249 8.69 19.93 -11.15
CA GLY A 249 10.00 20.55 -11.35
C GLY A 249 11.14 19.54 -11.31
N LEU A 250 11.17 18.69 -10.27
CA LEU A 250 12.17 17.64 -10.09
C LEU A 250 12.15 16.62 -11.23
N ASP A 251 10.97 16.25 -11.73
CA ASP A 251 10.84 15.22 -12.76
C ASP A 251 11.25 15.75 -14.13
N ARG A 252 10.87 17.00 -14.44
CA ARG A 252 11.30 17.72 -15.65
C ARG A 252 12.82 17.92 -15.70
N GLU A 253 13.44 18.19 -14.55
CA GLU A 253 14.90 18.30 -14.42
C GLU A 253 15.61 16.93 -14.44
N GLY A 254 14.86 15.82 -14.46
CA GLY A 254 15.40 14.46 -14.50
C GLY A 254 16.00 13.97 -13.19
N VAL A 255 15.79 14.68 -12.07
CA VAL A 255 16.36 14.37 -10.76
C VAL A 255 15.40 13.65 -9.82
N PHE A 256 14.09 13.62 -10.12
CA PHE A 256 13.09 13.06 -9.21
C PHE A 256 13.28 11.56 -8.92
N ILE A 257 13.78 10.79 -9.89
CA ILE A 257 14.10 9.37 -9.69
C ILE A 257 15.18 9.19 -8.62
N ALA A 258 16.22 10.04 -8.65
CA ALA A 258 17.31 10.00 -7.67
C ALA A 258 16.80 10.44 -6.28
N GLU A 259 15.93 11.45 -6.24
CA GLU A 259 15.26 11.90 -5.01
C GLU A 259 14.41 10.79 -4.37
N VAL A 260 13.54 10.14 -5.15
CA VAL A 260 12.71 9.01 -4.68
C VAL A 260 13.59 7.87 -4.15
N ARG A 261 14.65 7.52 -4.87
CA ARG A 261 15.64 6.52 -4.40
C ARG A 261 16.31 6.96 -3.09
N GLY A 262 16.67 8.24 -2.98
CA GLY A 262 17.25 8.84 -1.79
C GLY A 262 16.34 8.68 -0.57
N VAL A 263 15.06 9.00 -0.72
CA VAL A 263 14.04 8.86 0.34
C VAL A 263 13.85 7.40 0.77
N ILE A 264 13.75 6.46 -0.18
CA ILE A 264 13.68 5.03 0.13
C ILE A 264 14.91 4.58 0.94
N ASN A 265 16.10 5.03 0.54
CA ASN A 265 17.35 4.70 1.24
C ASN A 265 17.46 5.36 2.62
N GLN A 266 16.81 6.50 2.87
CA GLN A 266 16.73 7.09 4.20
C GLN A 266 15.87 6.22 5.12
N ILE A 267 14.73 5.71 4.65
CA ILE A 267 13.88 4.78 5.40
C ILE A 267 14.63 3.47 5.70
N PHE A 268 15.28 2.88 4.69
CA PHE A 268 16.09 1.68 4.90
C PHE A 268 17.26 1.92 5.87
N GLY A 269 17.94 3.06 5.75
CA GLY A 269 19.01 3.45 6.67
C GLY A 269 18.52 3.56 8.12
N ALA A 270 17.36 4.17 8.35
CA ALA A 270 16.74 4.25 9.67
C ALA A 270 16.37 2.87 10.24
N LEU A 271 15.99 1.93 9.38
CA LEU A 271 15.65 0.55 9.75
C LEU A 271 16.88 -0.38 9.88
N GLY A 272 18.08 0.12 9.62
CA GLY A 272 19.31 -0.68 9.60
C GLY A 272 19.32 -1.73 8.48
N GLU A 273 18.61 -1.47 7.38
CA GLU A 273 18.60 -2.27 6.16
C GLU A 273 19.71 -1.81 5.20
N GLN A 274 20.05 -2.67 4.24
CA GLN A 274 20.93 -2.28 3.15
C GLN A 274 20.28 -1.23 2.24
N ARG A 275 21.10 -0.48 1.51
CA ARG A 275 20.62 0.45 0.50
C ARG A 275 20.19 -0.29 -0.77
N LEU A 276 19.34 0.36 -1.56
CA LEU A 276 19.04 -0.11 -2.91
C LEU A 276 20.33 -0.19 -3.76
N PRO A 277 20.51 -1.25 -4.56
CA PRO A 277 21.66 -1.41 -5.43
C PRO A 277 21.70 -0.28 -6.46
N THR A 278 22.90 0.27 -6.72
CA THR A 278 23.09 1.23 -7.81
C THR A 278 22.86 0.54 -9.16
N SER A 279 22.40 1.28 -10.17
CA SER A 279 22.12 0.74 -11.51
C SER A 279 23.32 0.00 -12.13
N GLU A 280 24.56 0.37 -11.77
CA GLU A 280 25.79 -0.31 -12.21
C GLU A 280 25.96 -1.70 -11.58
N SER A 281 25.46 -1.93 -10.37
CA SER A 281 25.58 -3.24 -9.71
C SER A 281 24.57 -4.28 -10.22
N LEU A 282 23.57 -3.87 -11.02
CA LEU A 282 22.58 -4.76 -11.61
C LEU A 282 23.02 -5.36 -12.96
N SER A 283 24.04 -4.80 -13.62
CA SER A 283 24.63 -5.38 -14.83
C SER A 283 25.61 -6.52 -14.53
N ASP A 284 26.18 -6.58 -13.33
CA ASP A 284 27.15 -7.61 -12.93
C ASP A 284 26.50 -8.90 -12.40
N ALA A 285 25.18 -8.91 -12.26
CA ALA A 285 24.39 -10.03 -11.74
C ALA A 285 23.53 -10.73 -12.82
N ARG A 286 23.78 -10.44 -14.11
CA ARG A 286 23.11 -11.10 -15.25
C ARG A 286 24.03 -12.06 -15.99
#